data_AF-A0AAV2GJA3-F1
#
_entry.id   AF-A0AAV2GJA3-F1
#
_cell.length_a   1.000
_cell.length_b   1.000
_cell.length_c   1.000
_cell.angle_alpha   90.00
_cell.angle_beta   90.00
_cell.angle_gamma   90.00
#
_symmetry.space_group_name_H-M   'P 1'
#
loop_
_entity.id
_entity.type
_entity.pdbx_description
1 polymer ?
#
loop_
_entity_poly.entity_id
_entity_poly.type
_entity_poly.pdbx_seq_one_letter_code
_entity_poly.pdbx_strand_id
1 'polypeptide(L)'
;MLKSPVGSGGAIHLLSSQNIPNTLSEMGVKYIEVCSTTKMLSGWNPLLAGLVDLQGADVGFQISQDLSHMEEGFDLIFSVDFVKSLAKQMDKLHFEAILKENPHVQLVEKEWVDIVPSSPNSYELRCSIYRCINACSLDKVCIMETVE
;
A
#
# COMPACT_ATOMS: atom_id res chain seq x y z
N MET A 1 8.88 12.04 -18.58
CA MET A 1 8.38 10.89 -17.81
C MET A 1 7.07 11.30 -17.16
N LEU A 2 5.96 10.67 -17.52
CA LEU A 2 4.68 10.91 -16.86
C LEU A 2 4.79 10.44 -15.40
N LYS A 3 4.26 11.22 -14.47
CA LYS A 3 4.28 10.89 -13.04
C LYS A 3 2.85 10.55 -12.61
N SER A 4 2.66 9.34 -12.13
CA SER A 4 1.45 8.88 -11.46
C SER A 4 1.81 8.37 -10.06
N PRO A 5 0.93 8.47 -9.05
CA PRO A 5 1.12 7.76 -7.79
C PRO A 5 1.29 6.26 -8.02
N VAL A 6 2.16 5.62 -7.25
CA VAL A 6 2.46 4.18 -7.35
C VAL A 6 1.39 3.28 -6.72
N GLY A 7 0.21 3.80 -6.36
CA GLY A 7 -0.82 3.06 -5.63
C GLY A 7 -0.60 3.00 -4.12
N SER A 8 -1.45 2.21 -3.43
CA SER A 8 -1.52 2.10 -1.96
C SER A 8 -0.22 1.59 -1.32
N GLY A 9 0.53 0.74 -2.02
CA GLY A 9 1.85 0.27 -1.60
C GLY A 9 2.89 1.37 -1.45
N GLY A 10 2.65 2.56 -2.03
CA GLY A 10 3.48 3.75 -1.78
C GLY A 10 3.50 4.17 -0.30
N ALA A 11 2.46 3.84 0.48
CA ALA A 11 2.43 4.10 1.93
C ALA A 11 3.56 3.35 2.67
N ILE A 12 3.90 2.14 2.23
CA ILE A 12 4.99 1.35 2.81
C ILE A 12 6.33 2.05 2.58
N HIS A 13 6.56 2.56 1.36
CA HIS A 13 7.74 3.35 1.06
C HIS A 13 7.84 4.58 1.98
N LEU A 14 6.73 5.31 2.15
CA LEU A 14 6.69 6.47 3.02
C LEU A 14 7.00 6.10 4.48
N LEU A 15 6.37 5.04 5.01
CA LEU A 15 6.59 4.57 6.38
C LEU A 15 8.02 4.10 6.64
N SER A 16 8.68 3.53 5.63
CA SER A 16 10.09 3.14 5.74
C SER A 16 11.07 4.32 5.68
N SER A 17 10.60 5.46 5.17
CA SER A 17 11.44 6.62 4.90
C SER A 17 11.75 7.41 6.17
N GLN A 18 12.83 8.19 6.13
CA GLN A 18 13.16 9.19 7.16
C GLN A 18 13.21 8.64 8.59
N ASN A 19 13.62 7.38 8.77
CA ASN A 19 13.80 6.75 10.08
C ASN A 19 12.51 6.65 10.93
N ILE A 20 11.32 6.85 10.33
CA ILE A 20 10.03 6.87 11.02
C ILE A 20 9.82 5.64 11.93
N PRO A 21 10.08 4.39 11.50
CA PRO A 21 9.81 3.22 12.33
C PRO A 21 10.70 3.16 13.57
N ASN A 22 11.92 3.68 13.47
CA ASN A 22 12.84 3.74 14.61
C ASN A 22 12.40 4.82 15.61
N THR A 23 12.01 6.00 15.13
CA THR A 23 11.45 7.05 15.98
C THR A 23 10.18 6.59 16.70
N LEU A 24 9.26 5.93 15.99
CA LEU A 24 8.05 5.37 16.61
C LEU A 24 8.38 4.31 17.66
N SER A 25 9.36 3.45 17.38
CA SER A 25 9.85 2.46 18.34
C SER A 25 10.45 3.10 19.60
N GLU A 26 11.21 4.18 19.46
CA GLU A 26 11.79 4.93 20.59
C GLU A 26 10.70 5.59 21.46
N MET A 27 9.59 5.97 20.85
CA MET A 27 8.40 6.48 21.54
C MET A 27 7.57 5.38 22.21
N GLY A 28 7.96 4.11 22.11
CA GLY A 28 7.24 2.97 22.68
C GLY A 28 6.03 2.52 21.87
N VAL A 29 5.87 3.01 20.63
CA VAL A 29 4.81 2.54 19.72
C VAL A 29 5.15 1.11 19.30
N LYS A 30 4.18 0.21 19.43
CA LYS A 30 4.30 -1.20 19.03
C LYS A 30 3.68 -1.50 17.67
N TYR A 31 2.60 -0.79 17.34
CA TYR A 31 1.76 -1.06 16.18
C TYR A 31 1.45 0.23 15.43
N ILE A 32 1.35 0.13 14.11
CA ILE A 32 0.98 1.22 13.21
C ILE A 32 -0.23 0.75 12.41
N GLU A 33 -1.32 1.51 12.46
CA GLU A 33 -2.46 1.30 11.58
C GLU A 33 -2.27 2.08 10.28
N VAL A 34 -2.60 1.43 9.16
CA VAL A 34 -2.58 2.01 7.83
C VAL A 34 -3.90 1.67 7.17
N CYS A 35 -4.75 2.67 7.04
CA CYS A 35 -6.08 2.53 6.49
C CYS A 35 -6.32 3.49 5.33
N SER A 36 -7.27 3.15 4.47
CA SER A 36 -7.73 4.06 3.42
C SER A 36 -8.46 5.25 4.03
N THR A 37 -8.53 6.37 3.31
CA THR A 37 -9.24 7.57 3.80
C THR A 37 -10.74 7.33 4.01
N THR A 38 -11.33 6.36 3.30
CA THR A 38 -12.73 5.97 3.49
C THR A 38 -12.93 5.26 4.84
N LYS A 39 -11.98 4.39 5.25
CA LYS A 39 -11.96 3.73 6.56
C LYS A 39 -11.47 4.62 7.70
N MET A 40 -10.64 5.63 7.41
CA MET A 40 -10.16 6.58 8.42
C MET A 40 -11.30 7.28 9.18
N LEU A 41 -12.46 7.47 8.54
CA LEU A 41 -13.66 8.02 9.18
C LEU A 41 -14.21 7.14 10.31
N SER A 42 -13.88 5.84 10.32
CA SER A 42 -14.26 4.88 11.35
C SER A 42 -13.35 4.89 12.58
N GLY A 43 -12.22 5.61 12.53
CA GLY A 43 -11.24 5.71 13.62
C GLY A 43 -10.36 4.47 13.75
N TRP A 44 -9.55 4.45 14.84
CA TRP A 44 -8.62 3.36 15.16
C TRP A 44 -9.35 2.03 15.39
N ASN A 45 -8.77 0.93 14.89
CA ASN A 45 -9.30 -0.42 15.02
C ASN A 45 -8.61 -1.24 16.14
N PRO A 46 -9.07 -1.14 17.40
CA PRO A 46 -8.43 -1.83 18.52
C PRO A 46 -8.60 -3.36 18.46
N LEU A 47 -9.64 -3.86 17.79
CA LEU A 47 -9.90 -5.29 17.68
C LEU A 47 -8.86 -5.96 16.78
N LEU A 48 -8.57 -5.35 15.63
CA LEU A 48 -7.49 -5.82 14.76
C LEU A 48 -6.15 -5.73 15.49
N ALA A 49 -5.91 -4.66 16.26
CA ALA A 49 -4.66 -4.48 17.01
C ALA A 49 -4.48 -5.58 18.06
N GLY A 50 -5.54 -5.88 18.81
CA GLY A 50 -5.56 -6.95 19.80
C GLY A 50 -5.36 -8.33 19.17
N LEU A 51 -5.90 -8.56 17.97
CA LEU A 51 -5.69 -9.81 17.24
C LEU A 51 -4.22 -9.97 16.81
N VAL A 52 -3.61 -8.90 16.28
CA VAL A 52 -2.19 -8.90 15.90
C VAL A 52 -1.31 -9.21 17.13
N ASP A 53 -1.57 -8.56 18.26
CA ASP A 53 -0.83 -8.77 19.51
C ASP A 53 -1.00 -10.20 20.04
N LEU A 54 -2.24 -10.70 20.08
CA LEU A 54 -2.57 -12.04 20.56
C LEU A 54 -1.89 -13.14 19.74
N GLN A 55 -1.82 -12.97 18.42
CA GLN A 55 -1.19 -13.93 17.51
C GLN A 55 0.33 -13.75 17.40
N GLY A 56 0.89 -12.68 17.98
CA GLY A 56 2.28 -12.28 17.73
C GLY A 56 2.57 -12.12 16.23
N ALA A 57 1.60 -11.58 15.49
CA ALA A 57 1.64 -11.40 14.06
C ALA A 57 2.44 -10.13 13.70
N ASP A 58 3.01 -10.13 12.50
CA ASP A 58 3.73 -8.99 11.94
C ASP A 58 2.78 -8.03 11.21
N VAL A 59 1.71 -8.57 10.65
CA VAL A 59 0.67 -7.80 9.95
C VAL A 59 -0.71 -8.42 10.16
N GLY A 60 -1.68 -7.55 10.42
CA GLY A 60 -3.11 -7.88 10.43
C GLY A 60 -3.85 -7.16 9.31
N PHE A 61 -4.80 -7.84 8.68
CA PHE A 61 -5.69 -7.29 7.66
C PHE A 61 -7.14 -7.38 8.12
N GLN A 62 -7.89 -6.29 7.97
CA GLN A 62 -9.34 -6.39 7.93
C GLN A 62 -9.80 -6.60 6.48
N ILE A 63 -10.68 -7.58 6.28
CA ILE A 63 -11.32 -7.84 4.99
C ILE A 63 -12.84 -7.83 5.14
N SER A 64 -13.52 -7.36 4.10
CA SER A 64 -14.97 -7.50 3.90
C SER A 64 -15.27 -8.71 3.00
N GLN A 65 -16.50 -9.21 3.06
CA GLN A 65 -16.97 -10.27 2.14
C GLN A 65 -16.88 -9.86 0.67
N ASP A 66 -17.09 -8.58 0.38
CA ASP A 66 -16.85 -8.04 -0.94
C ASP A 66 -15.36 -7.68 -1.10
N LEU A 67 -14.64 -8.54 -1.82
CA LEU A 67 -13.22 -8.35 -2.14
C LEU A 67 -13.01 -7.45 -3.36
N SER A 68 -14.07 -7.04 -4.07
CA SER A 68 -13.94 -6.24 -5.30
C SER A 68 -13.44 -4.81 -5.04
N HIS A 69 -13.60 -4.31 -3.82
CA HIS A 69 -13.20 -2.96 -3.38
C HIS A 69 -12.05 -2.97 -2.37
N MET A 70 -11.26 -4.04 -2.33
CA MET A 70 -10.20 -4.24 -1.32
C MET A 70 -9.18 -3.09 -1.27
N GLU A 71 -8.81 -2.53 -2.41
CA GLU A 71 -7.88 -1.39 -2.49
C GLU A 71 -8.50 -0.04 -2.09
N GLU A 72 -9.84 0.06 -2.05
CA GLU A 72 -10.55 1.31 -1.72
C GLU A 72 -10.86 1.42 -0.23
N GLY A 73 -10.96 0.29 0.46
CA GLY A 73 -11.43 0.17 1.86
C GLY A 73 -10.46 -0.55 2.79
N PHE A 74 -9.16 -0.56 2.50
CA PHE A 74 -8.19 -1.31 3.29
C PHE A 74 -8.03 -0.76 4.72
N ASP A 75 -7.81 -1.67 5.66
CA ASP A 75 -7.43 -1.38 7.04
C ASP A 75 -6.44 -2.46 7.51
N LEU A 76 -5.22 -2.03 7.84
CA LEU A 76 -4.10 -2.89 8.18
C LEU A 76 -3.44 -2.42 9.45
N ILE A 77 -2.92 -3.38 10.22
CA ILE A 77 -2.03 -3.09 11.34
C ILE A 77 -0.70 -3.78 11.13
N PHE A 78 0.38 -3.01 11.20
CA PHE A 78 1.75 -3.50 11.16
C PHE A 78 2.38 -3.45 12.54
N SER A 79 3.16 -4.48 12.89
CA SER A 79 4.13 -4.35 13.97
C SER A 79 5.24 -3.39 13.53
N VAL A 80 5.73 -2.55 14.44
CA VAL A 80 6.82 -1.61 14.13
C VAL A 80 8.08 -2.34 13.67
N ASP A 81 8.36 -3.51 14.24
CA ASP A 81 9.50 -4.34 13.85
C ASP A 81 9.34 -4.92 12.45
N PHE A 82 8.12 -5.27 12.04
CA PHE A 82 7.84 -5.65 10.67
C PHE A 82 8.08 -4.49 9.70
N VAL A 83 7.65 -3.26 10.01
CA VAL A 83 7.93 -2.10 9.15
C VAL A 83 9.45 -1.86 9.01
N LYS A 84 10.22 -2.01 10.10
CA LYS A 84 11.70 -1.94 10.04
C LYS A 84 12.31 -3.03 9.16
N SER A 85 11.74 -4.24 9.18
CA SER A 85 12.15 -5.36 8.32
C SER A 85 11.79 -5.09 6.86
N LEU A 86 10.58 -4.62 6.61
CA LEU A 86 10.02 -4.30 5.29
C LEU A 86 10.83 -3.20 4.60
N ALA A 87 11.30 -2.20 5.35
CA ALA A 87 12.22 -1.18 4.87
C ALA A 87 13.50 -1.74 4.23
N LYS A 88 13.95 -2.92 4.67
CA LYS A 88 15.15 -3.61 4.17
C LYS A 88 14.84 -4.58 3.03
N GLN A 89 13.57 -4.83 2.73
CA GLN A 89 13.08 -5.82 1.77
C GLN A 89 12.14 -5.19 0.73
N MET A 90 12.38 -3.92 0.40
CA MET A 90 11.54 -3.15 -0.52
C MET A 90 11.45 -3.75 -1.93
N ASP A 91 12.47 -4.50 -2.33
CA ASP A 91 12.50 -5.26 -3.58
C ASP A 91 11.41 -6.35 -3.66
N LYS A 92 10.89 -6.81 -2.51
CA LYS A 92 9.77 -7.77 -2.45
C LYS A 92 8.40 -7.13 -2.74
N LEU A 93 8.32 -5.80 -2.73
CA LEU A 93 7.14 -5.07 -3.17
C LEU A 93 7.13 -5.05 -4.70
N HIS A 94 6.52 -6.08 -5.29
CA HIS A 94 6.42 -6.18 -6.74
C HIS A 94 5.46 -5.14 -7.30
N PHE A 95 5.89 -4.46 -8.37
CA PHE A 95 5.07 -3.55 -9.15
C PHE A 95 4.38 -4.30 -10.28
N GLU A 96 3.14 -3.92 -10.56
CA GLU A 96 2.41 -4.31 -11.76
C GLU A 96 2.42 -3.16 -12.77
N ALA A 97 2.49 -3.52 -14.05
CA ALA A 97 2.43 -2.57 -15.15
C ALA A 97 1.03 -2.58 -15.75
N ILE A 98 0.37 -1.43 -15.71
CA ILE A 98 -0.99 -1.24 -16.25
C ILE A 98 -0.87 -0.42 -17.53
N LEU A 99 -1.42 -0.95 -18.63
CA LEU A 99 -1.49 -0.23 -19.89
C LEU A 99 -2.38 1.01 -19.75
N LYS A 100 -1.88 2.17 -20.18
CA LYS A 100 -2.60 3.45 -20.13
C LYS A 100 -2.50 4.21 -21.44
N GLU A 101 -3.63 4.85 -21.75
CA GLU A 101 -3.77 5.88 -22.76
C GLU A 101 -3.56 7.23 -22.08
N ASN A 102 -2.38 7.81 -22.27
CA ASN A 102 -2.06 9.12 -21.71
C ASN A 102 -1.91 10.14 -22.84
N PRO A 103 -2.69 11.24 -22.81
CA PRO A 103 -2.46 12.38 -23.68
C PRO A 103 -1.01 12.87 -23.54
N HIS A 104 -0.42 13.27 -24.65
CA HIS A 104 0.96 13.76 -24.68
C HIS A 104 1.15 14.78 -25.78
N VAL A 105 2.24 15.52 -25.68
CA VAL A 105 2.63 16.51 -26.69
C VAL A 105 3.69 15.89 -27.59
N GLN A 106 3.52 16.02 -28.91
CA GLN A 106 4.47 15.53 -29.91
C GLN A 106 4.90 16.68 -30.81
N LEU A 107 6.19 16.70 -31.20
CA LEU A 107 6.68 17.64 -32.21
C LEU A 107 6.35 17.09 -33.60
N VAL A 108 5.47 17.76 -34.34
CA VAL A 108 5.05 17.43 -35.71
C VAL A 108 5.30 18.65 -36.58
N GLU A 109 6.06 18.49 -37.67
CA GLU A 109 6.35 19.60 -38.61
C GLU A 109 6.90 20.89 -37.97
N LYS A 110 7.67 20.75 -36.87
CA LYS A 110 8.24 21.84 -36.05
C LYS A 110 7.23 22.58 -35.15
N GLU A 111 6.01 22.09 -35.05
CA GLU A 111 5.01 22.57 -34.10
C GLU A 111 4.74 21.51 -33.02
N TRP A 112 4.53 21.96 -31.78
CA TRP A 112 4.14 21.08 -30.69
C TRP A 112 2.62 20.89 -30.73
N VAL A 113 2.17 19.65 -30.83
CA VAL A 113 0.75 19.31 -30.99
C VAL A 113 0.31 18.38 -29.87
N ASP A 114 -0.89 18.61 -29.36
CA ASP A 114 -1.54 17.73 -28.38
C ASP A 114 -2.09 16.47 -29.07
N ILE A 115 -1.66 15.31 -28.61
CA ILE A 115 -2.07 14.00 -29.12
C ILE A 115 -2.90 13.28 -28.08
N VAL A 116 -4.11 12.90 -28.46
CA VAL A 116 -4.95 11.94 -27.72
C VAL A 116 -4.76 10.57 -28.35
N PRO A 117 -4.14 9.60 -27.64
CA PRO A 117 -3.87 8.29 -28.21
C PRO A 117 -5.17 7.49 -28.42
N SER A 118 -5.18 6.64 -29.46
CA SER A 118 -6.28 5.70 -29.76
C SER A 118 -6.03 4.27 -29.26
N SER A 119 -4.88 4.04 -28.62
CA SER A 119 -4.46 2.78 -28.02
C SER A 119 -3.41 3.05 -26.95
N PRO A 120 -3.16 2.11 -26.00
CA PRO A 120 -2.19 2.32 -24.94
C PRO A 120 -0.81 2.70 -25.46
N ASN A 121 -0.32 3.86 -25.03
CA ASN A 121 0.98 4.42 -25.41
C ASN A 121 1.97 4.45 -24.24
N SER A 122 1.57 3.94 -23.08
CA SER A 122 2.36 4.01 -21.85
C SER A 122 1.99 2.92 -20.84
N TYR A 123 2.85 2.77 -19.84
CA TYR A 123 2.61 1.93 -18.67
C TYR A 123 2.54 2.79 -17.41
N GLU A 124 1.57 2.52 -16.55
CA GLU A 124 1.52 3.00 -15.18
C GLU A 124 2.00 1.87 -14.26
N LEU A 125 3.00 2.15 -13.42
CA LEU A 125 3.50 1.20 -12.43
C LEU A 125 2.73 1.37 -11.12
N ARG A 126 2.05 0.31 -10.67
CA ARG A 126 1.31 0.29 -9.41
C ARG A 126 1.84 -0.79 -8.47
N CYS A 127 1.70 -0.55 -7.17
CA CYS A 127 1.96 -1.48 -6.09
C CYS A 127 0.79 -1.43 -5.12
N SER A 128 0.21 -2.59 -4.85
CA SER A 128 -0.81 -2.77 -3.81
C SER A 128 -0.16 -2.83 -2.43
N ILE A 129 -0.84 -2.31 -1.41
CA ILE A 129 -0.39 -2.39 -0.01
C ILE A 129 -0.32 -3.84 0.49
N TYR A 130 -1.17 -4.72 -0.04
CA TYR A 130 -1.16 -6.15 0.30
C TYR A 130 0.07 -6.89 -0.22
N ARG A 131 0.88 -6.28 -1.11
CA ARG A 131 2.18 -6.82 -1.52
C ARG A 131 3.17 -6.92 -0.37
N CYS A 132 2.93 -6.27 0.78
CA CYS A 132 3.71 -6.47 2.00
C CYS A 132 3.74 -7.93 2.46
N ILE A 133 2.71 -8.74 2.14
CA ILE A 133 2.65 -10.17 2.48
C ILE A 133 3.83 -10.94 1.88
N ASN A 134 4.36 -10.51 0.73
CA ASN A 134 5.53 -11.16 0.11
C ASN A 134 6.81 -11.05 0.97
N ALA A 135 6.86 -10.08 1.88
CA ALA A 135 7.96 -9.88 2.81
C ALA A 135 7.70 -10.49 4.20
N CYS A 136 6.53 -11.10 4.40
CA CYS A 136 6.10 -11.68 5.67
C CYS A 136 6.02 -13.22 5.57
N SER A 137 6.24 -13.91 6.68
CA SER A 137 5.92 -15.34 6.77
C SER A 137 4.41 -15.52 6.93
N LEU A 138 3.83 -16.56 6.32
CA LEU A 138 2.38 -16.77 6.36
C LEU A 138 1.83 -16.99 7.77
N ASP A 139 2.61 -17.57 8.68
CA ASP A 139 2.26 -17.73 10.10
C ASP A 139 2.31 -16.43 10.91
N LYS A 140 2.83 -15.34 10.30
CA LYS A 140 2.90 -13.99 10.87
C LYS A 140 1.88 -13.04 10.28
N VAL A 141 0.89 -13.57 9.55
CA VAL A 141 -0.25 -12.85 9.01
C VAL A 141 -1.51 -13.25 9.76
N CYS A 142 -2.29 -12.27 10.23
CA CYS A 142 -3.65 -12.52 10.72
C CYS A 142 -4.69 -11.77 9.88
N ILE A 143 -5.88 -12.35 9.78
CA ILE A 143 -6.99 -11.80 8.99
C ILE A 143 -8.20 -11.71 9.90
N MET A 144 -8.87 -10.56 9.88
CA MET A 144 -10.14 -10.31 10.54
C MET A 144 -11.19 -10.09 9.47
N GLU A 145 -12.12 -11.04 9.33
CA GLU A 145 -13.29 -10.86 8.48
C GLU A 145 -14.36 -10.09 9.26
N THR A 146 -14.88 -9.01 8.68
CA THR A 146 -16.05 -8.32 9.22
C THR A 146 -17.28 -8.65 8.38
N VAL A 147 -18.31 -9.13 9.06
CA VAL A 147 -19.66 -9.28 8.49
C VAL A 147 -20.32 -7.92 8.67
N GLU A 148 -20.60 -7.21 7.58
CA GLU A 148 -21.52 -6.06 7.62
C GLU A 148 -22.96 -6.52 7.86
#